data_AF-A0A2V5U2B0-F1
#
_entry.id   AF-A0A2V5U2B0-F1
#
_cell.length_a   1.000
_cell.length_b   1.000
_cell.length_c   1.000
_cell.angle_alpha   90.00
_cell.angle_beta   90.00
_cell.angle_gamma   90.00
#
_symmetry.space_group_name_H-M   'P 1'
#
loop_
_entity.id
_entity.type
_entity.pdbx_description
1 polymer ?
#
loop_
_entity_poly.entity_id
_entity_poly.type
_entity_poly.pdbx_seq_one_letter_code
_entity_poly.pdbx_strand_id
1 'polypeptide(L)'
;FAIAWMYREDYSRAGFRMISSDDRSGERSASQSVFFCILLLVIAGLPAFLGIANFVYLGVELLLGGLFTAVAMRFLRMRTASAARSLFIASIVYLPLLLGALVLTKS
;
A
#
# COMPACT_ATOMS: atom_id res chain seq x y z
N PHE A 1 8.24 -3.39 -0.10
CA PHE A 1 8.53 -3.54 -1.55
C PHE A 1 8.96 -2.21 -2.21
N ALA A 2 8.20 -1.12 -2.08
CA ALA A 2 8.57 0.17 -2.69
C ALA A 2 9.92 0.77 -2.20
N ILE A 3 10.19 0.73 -0.89
CA ILE A 3 11.43 1.31 -0.31
C ILE A 3 12.71 0.57 -0.73
N ALA A 4 12.63 -0.76 -0.84
CA ALA A 4 13.75 -1.60 -1.25
C ALA A 4 14.14 -1.38 -2.73
N TRP A 5 13.17 -1.08 -3.59
CA TRP A 5 13.45 -0.72 -4.97
C TRP A 5 13.98 0.71 -5.10
N MET A 6 13.44 1.65 -4.30
CA MET A 6 13.82 3.07 -4.34
C MET A 6 15.27 3.32 -3.92
N TYR A 7 15.77 2.58 -2.93
CA TYR A 7 17.14 2.73 -2.42
C TYR A 7 18.09 1.61 -2.87
N ARG A 8 17.67 0.78 -3.84
CA ARG A 8 18.45 -0.40 -4.26
C ARG A 8 19.90 -0.07 -4.63
N GLU A 9 20.14 1.11 -5.22
CA GLU A 9 21.46 1.55 -5.67
C GLU A 9 22.34 1.96 -4.50
N ASP A 10 21.76 2.61 -3.50
CA ASP A 10 22.47 2.96 -2.27
C ASP A 10 22.79 1.71 -1.43
N TYR A 11 21.85 0.77 -1.35
CA TYR A 11 22.08 -0.51 -0.68
C TYR A 11 23.10 -1.39 -1.41
N SER A 12 23.07 -1.42 -2.75
CA SER A 12 24.07 -2.11 -3.57
C SER A 12 25.47 -1.51 -3.39
N ARG A 13 25.57 -0.17 -3.35
CA ARG A 13 26.84 0.53 -3.06
C ARG A 13 27.39 0.21 -1.67
N ALA A 14 26.51 -0.06 -0.70
CA ALA A 14 26.88 -0.48 0.64
C ALA A 14 27.14 -2.00 0.77
N GLY A 15 27.07 -2.77 -0.33
CA GLY A 15 27.32 -4.22 -0.34
C GLY A 15 26.12 -5.08 0.09
N PHE A 16 24.94 -4.50 0.30
CA PHE A 16 23.73 -5.22 0.68
C PHE A 16 22.93 -5.68 -0.55
N ARG A 17 22.62 -6.99 -0.64
CA ARG A 17 21.66 -7.54 -1.63
C ARG A 17 20.24 -7.43 -1.09
N MET A 18 19.43 -6.60 -1.73
CA MET A 18 17.99 -6.55 -1.47
C MET A 18 17.24 -7.58 -2.31
N ILE A 19 16.08 -8.06 -1.88
CA ILE A 19 15.17 -8.88 -2.70
C ILE A 19 14.87 -8.21 -4.06
N SER A 20 14.89 -6.88 -4.11
CA SER A 20 14.72 -6.07 -5.33
C SER A 20 15.95 -6.02 -6.23
N SER A 21 17.11 -6.56 -5.84
CA SER A 21 18.36 -6.45 -6.61
C SER A 21 18.30 -7.20 -7.93
N ASP A 22 17.49 -8.27 -7.99
CA ASP A 22 17.25 -9.06 -9.20
C ASP A 22 16.08 -8.52 -10.06
N ASP A 23 15.28 -7.60 -9.51
CA ASP A 23 14.11 -7.00 -10.18
C ASP A 23 14.46 -5.62 -10.76
N ARG A 24 15.34 -5.61 -11.77
CA ARG A 24 15.78 -4.38 -12.45
C ARG A 24 14.61 -3.59 -13.08
N SER A 25 13.54 -4.25 -13.49
CA SER A 25 12.35 -3.61 -14.08
C SER A 25 11.35 -3.08 -13.04
N GLY A 26 11.45 -3.51 -11.77
CA GLY A 26 10.51 -3.14 -10.70
C GLY A 26 9.11 -3.76 -10.87
N GLU A 27 8.95 -4.66 -11.83
CA GLU A 27 7.66 -5.22 -12.23
C GLU A 27 7.14 -6.21 -11.20
N ARG A 28 8.02 -7.07 -10.67
CA ARG A 28 7.64 -8.02 -9.61
C ARG A 28 7.27 -7.28 -8.34
N SER A 29 8.09 -6.30 -7.96
CA SER A 29 7.89 -5.47 -6.77
C SER A 29 6.59 -4.66 -6.86
N ALA A 30 6.25 -4.12 -8.04
CA ALA A 30 5.02 -3.38 -8.24
C ALA A 30 3.78 -4.29 -8.28
N SER A 31 3.87 -5.46 -8.93
CA SER A 31 2.76 -6.43 -8.97
C SER A 31 2.43 -6.96 -7.57
N GLN A 32 3.45 -7.33 -6.79
CA GLN A 32 3.28 -7.70 -5.39
C GLN A 32 2.63 -6.58 -4.58
N SER A 33 3.04 -5.33 -4.80
CA SER A 33 2.46 -4.19 -4.08
C SER A 33 0.97 -4.02 -4.39
N VAL A 34 0.56 -4.16 -5.65
CA VAL A 34 -0.86 -4.13 -6.04
C VAL A 34 -1.63 -5.28 -5.39
N PHE A 35 -1.09 -6.50 -5.43
CA PHE A 35 -1.71 -7.67 -4.81
C PHE A 35 -1.94 -7.46 -3.31
N PHE A 36 -0.95 -6.96 -2.58
CA PHE A 36 -1.10 -6.66 -1.16
C PHE A 36 -2.10 -5.53 -0.88
N CYS A 37 -2.19 -4.50 -1.74
CA CYS A 37 -3.19 -3.44 -1.58
C CYS A 37 -4.62 -3.97 -1.75
N ILE A 38 -4.85 -4.84 -2.74
CA ILE A 38 -6.16 -5.48 -2.96
C ILE A 38 -6.51 -6.38 -1.76
N LEU A 39 -5.56 -7.18 -1.29
CA LEU A 39 -5.77 -8.04 -0.12
C LEU A 39 -6.10 -7.21 1.13
N LEU A 40 -5.40 -6.08 1.31
CA LEU A 40 -5.64 -5.16 2.41
C LEU A 40 -7.05 -4.56 2.33
N LEU A 41 -7.49 -4.11 1.16
CA LEU A 41 -8.85 -3.58 0.95
C LEU A 41 -9.94 -4.60 1.37
N VAL A 42 -9.76 -5.88 1.05
CA VAL A 42 -10.71 -6.93 1.43
C VAL A 42 -10.68 -7.18 2.95
N ILE A 43 -9.49 -7.29 3.54
CA ILE A 43 -9.32 -7.59 4.96
C ILE A 43 -9.77 -6.40 5.83
N ALA A 44 -9.46 -5.18 5.43
CA ALA A 44 -9.79 -3.97 6.17
C ALA A 44 -11.29 -3.68 6.22
N GLY A 45 -12.09 -4.29 5.32
CA GLY A 45 -13.55 -4.25 5.38
C GLY A 45 -14.19 -5.20 6.41
N LEU A 46 -13.45 -6.20 6.91
CA LEU A 46 -13.96 -7.18 7.88
C LEU A 46 -14.60 -6.59 9.15
N PRO A 47 -14.06 -5.51 9.77
CA PRO A 47 -14.66 -4.92 10.96
C PRO A 47 -16.10 -4.47 10.78
N ALA A 48 -16.50 -4.02 9.58
CA ALA A 48 -17.89 -3.68 9.28
C ALA A 48 -18.78 -4.94 9.22
N PHE A 49 -18.30 -6.02 8.60
CA PHE A 49 -19.04 -7.29 8.50
C PHE A 49 -19.15 -8.02 9.84
N LEU A 50 -18.17 -7.86 10.72
CA LEU A 50 -18.17 -8.42 12.07
C LEU A 50 -19.01 -7.60 13.08
N GLY A 51 -19.61 -6.48 12.64
CA GLY A 51 -20.39 -5.60 13.51
C GLY A 51 -19.56 -4.82 14.53
N ILE A 52 -18.23 -4.74 14.35
CA ILE A 52 -17.31 -3.98 15.20
C ILE A 52 -17.40 -2.48 14.87
N ALA A 53 -17.66 -2.16 13.62
CA ALA A 53 -17.75 -0.80 13.10
C ALA A 53 -19.03 -0.59 12.29
N ASN A 54 -19.53 0.65 12.26
CA ASN A 54 -20.76 1.00 11.57
C ASN A 54 -20.58 0.99 10.02
N PHE A 55 -21.66 0.94 9.24
CA PHE A 55 -21.61 0.94 7.76
C PHE A 55 -20.90 2.15 7.15
N VAL A 56 -20.82 3.27 7.89
CA VAL A 56 -20.03 4.46 7.50
C VAL A 56 -18.54 4.11 7.36
N TYR A 57 -18.01 3.23 8.22
CA TYR A 57 -16.64 2.74 8.14
C TYR A 57 -16.37 2.06 6.79
N LEU A 58 -17.30 1.23 6.33
CA LEU A 58 -17.15 0.50 5.06
C LEU A 58 -17.01 1.47 3.88
N GLY A 59 -17.80 2.55 3.86
CA GLY A 59 -17.68 3.59 2.82
C GLY A 59 -16.32 4.30 2.85
N VAL A 60 -15.83 4.63 4.05
CA VAL A 60 -14.51 5.27 4.23
C VAL A 60 -13.38 4.32 3.82
N GLU A 61 -13.45 3.05 4.22
CA GLU A 61 -12.45 2.05 3.87
C GLU A 61 -12.40 1.79 2.36
N LEU A 62 -13.57 1.64 1.70
CA LEU A 62 -13.60 1.47 0.25
C LEU A 62 -12.97 2.65 -0.49
N LEU A 63 -13.18 3.87 0.00
CA LEU A 63 -12.60 5.08 -0.59
C LEU A 63 -11.08 5.14 -0.35
N LEU A 64 -10.63 4.93 0.89
CA LEU A 64 -9.20 4.96 1.25
C LEU A 64 -8.42 3.83 0.59
N GLY A 65 -8.91 2.59 0.69
CA GLY A 65 -8.26 1.41 0.15
C GLY A 65 -8.33 1.39 -1.38
N GLY A 66 -9.41 1.93 -1.97
CA GLY A 66 -9.51 2.15 -3.41
C GLY A 66 -8.47 3.17 -3.91
N LEU A 67 -8.31 4.29 -3.21
CA LEU A 67 -7.28 5.29 -3.53
C LEU A 67 -5.87 4.70 -3.39
N PHE A 68 -5.61 3.95 -2.32
CA PHE A 68 -4.32 3.30 -2.10
C PHE A 68 -3.99 2.28 -3.20
N THR A 69 -4.97 1.46 -3.60
CA THR A 69 -4.84 0.51 -4.71
C THR A 69 -4.62 1.24 -6.05
N ALA A 70 -5.26 2.38 -6.28
CA ALA A 70 -5.04 3.19 -7.48
C ALA A 70 -3.60 3.73 -7.55
N VAL A 71 -3.03 4.15 -6.41
CA VAL A 71 -1.61 4.56 -6.33
C VAL A 71 -0.68 3.37 -6.60
N ALA A 72 -1.02 2.18 -6.10
CA ALA A 72 -0.25 0.95 -6.40
C ALA A 72 -0.31 0.59 -7.89
N MET A 73 -1.47 0.68 -8.54
CA MET A 73 -1.60 0.46 -9.99
C MET A 73 -0.81 1.49 -10.79
N ARG A 74 -0.77 2.75 -10.34
CA ARG A 74 0.06 3.80 -10.94
C ARG A 74 1.55 3.47 -10.83
N PHE A 75 1.99 2.89 -9.71
CA PHE A 75 3.36 2.39 -9.56
C PHE A 75 3.65 1.22 -10.51
N LEU A 76 2.70 0.29 -10.69
CA LEU A 76 2.83 -0.82 -11.65
C LEU A 76 2.96 -0.37 -13.10
N ARG A 77 2.25 0.71 -13.49
CA ARG A 77 2.31 1.27 -14.85
C ARG A 77 3.57 2.09 -15.10
N MET A 78 3.92 2.99 -14.19
CA MET A 78 5.05 3.91 -14.41
C MET A 78 6.40 3.31 -14.00
N ARG A 79 6.44 2.47 -12.97
CA ARG A 79 7.67 1.82 -12.45
C ARG A 79 8.80 2.82 -12.17
N THR A 80 8.45 4.03 -11.74
CA THR A 80 9.40 5.11 -11.41
C THR A 80 9.59 5.25 -9.90
N ALA A 81 10.74 5.79 -9.48
CA ALA A 81 11.03 6.03 -8.06
C ALA A 81 10.04 7.02 -7.42
N SER A 82 9.56 8.01 -8.19
CA SER A 82 8.53 8.94 -7.74
C SER A 82 7.20 8.24 -7.44
N ALA A 83 6.79 7.29 -8.28
CA ALA A 83 5.59 6.49 -8.04
C ALA A 83 5.77 5.52 -6.86
N ALA A 84 6.96 4.93 -6.69
CA ALA A 84 7.29 4.13 -5.51
C ALA A 84 7.20 4.94 -4.21
N ARG A 85 7.74 6.16 -4.22
CA ARG A 85 7.67 7.11 -3.10
C ARG A 85 6.23 7.49 -2.77
N SER A 86 5.43 7.77 -3.80
CA SER A 86 4.01 8.09 -3.63
C SER A 86 3.25 6.94 -2.99
N LEU A 87 3.50 5.71 -3.42
CA LEU A 87 2.92 4.50 -2.81
C LEU A 87 3.35 4.32 -1.35
N PHE A 88 4.62 4.57 -1.05
CA PHE A 88 5.11 4.50 0.32
C PHE A 88 4.45 5.54 1.23
N ILE A 89 4.37 6.81 0.80
CA ILE A 89 3.69 7.85 1.56
C ILE A 89 2.20 7.52 1.72
N ALA A 90 1.54 7.04 0.66
CA ALA A 90 0.15 6.63 0.73
C ALA A 90 -0.06 5.51 1.77
N SER A 91 0.84 4.53 1.87
CA SER A 91 0.75 3.49 2.92
C SER A 91 0.87 4.04 4.33
N ILE A 92 1.70 5.06 4.54
CA ILE A 92 1.89 5.71 5.85
C ILE A 92 0.64 6.52 6.23
N VAL A 93 0.03 7.20 5.27
CA VAL A 93 -1.15 8.05 5.50
C VAL A 93 -2.44 7.22 5.59
N TYR A 94 -2.54 6.13 4.82
CA TYR A 94 -3.70 5.24 4.82
C TYR A 94 -3.98 4.65 6.21
N LEU A 95 -2.95 4.15 6.89
CA LEU A 95 -3.10 3.48 8.18
C LEU A 95 -3.71 4.35 9.31
N PRO A 96 -3.22 5.56 9.61
CA PRO A 96 -3.81 6.42 10.64
C PRO A 96 -5.20 6.93 10.26
N LEU A 97 -5.47 7.17 8.96
CA LEU A 97 -6.81 7.55 8.51
C LEU A 97 -7.81 6.41 8.73
N LEU A 98 -7.42 5.18 8.38
CA LEU A 98 -8.26 4.01 8.59
C LEU A 98 -8.51 3.75 10.08
N LEU A 99 -7.46 3.80 10.90
CA LEU A 99 -7.59 3.63 12.36
C LEU A 99 -8.44 4.74 12.98
N GLY A 100 -8.27 5.99 12.54
CA GLY A 100 -9.11 7.11 12.97
C GLY A 100 -10.57 6.89 12.60
N ALA A 101 -10.84 6.42 11.38
CA ALA A 101 -12.18 6.06 10.95
C ALA A 101 -12.76 4.91 11.80
N LEU A 102 -11.97 3.88 12.08
CA LEU A 102 -12.39 2.74 12.92
C LEU A 102 -12.76 3.19 14.33
N VAL A 103 -11.93 4.01 14.97
CA VAL A 103 -12.18 4.50 16.33
C VAL A 103 -13.42 5.40 16.37
N LEU A 104 -13.59 6.27 15.38
CA LEU A 104 -14.72 7.21 15.33
C LEU A 104 -16.07 6.52 15.02
N THR A 105 -16.03 5.43 14.25
CA THR A 105 -17.22 4.69 13.81
C THR A 105 -17.46 3.40 14.59
N LYS A 106 -16.62 3.15 15.60
CA LYS A 106 -16.75 2.02 16.50
C LYS A 106 -18.11 2.10 17.21
N SER A 107 -18.89 1.02 17.09
CA SER A 107 -20.12 0.81 17.86
C SER A 107 -19.84 0.38 19.31
#